data_AF-A0A959FVR8-F1
#
_entry.id   AF-A0A959FVR8-F1
#
_cell.length_a   1.000
_cell.length_b   1.000
_cell.length_c   1.000
_cell.angle_alpha   90.00
_cell.angle_beta   90.00
_cell.angle_gamma   90.00
#
_symmetry.space_group_name_H-M   'P 1'
#
loop_
_entity.id
_entity.type
_entity.pdbx_description
1 polymer ?
#
loop_
_entity_poly.entity_id
_entity_poly.type
_entity_poly.pdbx_seq_one_letter_code
_entity_poly.pdbx_strand_id
1 'polypeptide(L)'
;MRIPLLLLIGGCLLISACQPPLENSAVNPVNWEKRAIQLNHSDSLLQGSSYLSVYSQIYSITEHRTHDLTATISMRNANRQDSIFISKAEYYNTSGDLIRTYFQQPIFLKPMETVEIVIDEKDK
;
A
#
# COMPACT_ATOMS: atom_id res chain seq x y z
N MET A 1 -53.38 15.30 -8.42
CA MET A 1 -52.16 16.04 -8.83
C MET A 1 -50.98 15.84 -7.85
N ARG A 2 -50.80 14.65 -7.24
CA ARG A 2 -49.76 14.40 -6.20
C ARG A 2 -48.74 13.30 -6.55
N ILE A 3 -49.03 12.50 -7.57
CA ILE A 3 -48.20 11.38 -8.05
C ILE A 3 -46.93 11.83 -8.81
N PRO A 4 -46.96 12.88 -9.68
CA PRO A 4 -45.74 13.26 -10.41
C PRO A 4 -44.68 13.90 -9.50
N LEU A 5 -45.09 14.48 -8.35
CA LEU A 5 -44.17 15.06 -7.37
C LEU A 5 -43.39 13.99 -6.59
N LEU A 6 -44.03 12.84 -6.30
CA LEU A 6 -43.38 11.72 -5.61
C LEU A 6 -42.35 10.99 -6.49
N LEU A 7 -42.63 10.87 -7.79
CA LEU A 7 -41.69 10.31 -8.77
C LEU A 7 -40.44 11.19 -8.96
N LEU A 8 -40.61 12.51 -8.90
CA LEU A 8 -39.50 13.46 -9.00
C LEU A 8 -38.59 13.42 -7.75
N ILE A 9 -39.17 13.24 -6.56
CA ILE A 9 -38.43 13.13 -5.29
C ILE A 9 -37.70 11.77 -5.20
N GLY A 10 -38.31 10.68 -5.68
CA GLY A 10 -37.67 9.36 -5.74
C GLY A 10 -36.47 9.32 -6.70
N GLY A 11 -36.52 10.06 -7.82
CA GLY A 11 -35.42 10.14 -8.78
C GLY A 11 -34.16 10.82 -8.24
N CYS A 12 -34.31 11.87 -7.41
CA CYS A 12 -33.19 12.59 -6.80
C CYS A 12 -32.43 11.76 -5.74
N LEU A 13 -33.09 10.79 -5.09
CA LEU A 13 -32.44 9.94 -4.08
C LEU A 13 -31.47 8.91 -4.70
N LEU A 14 -31.67 8.53 -5.96
CA LEU A 14 -30.84 7.52 -6.63
C LEU A 14 -29.52 8.07 -7.18
N ILE A 15 -29.43 9.38 -7.47
CA ILE A 15 -28.20 10.02 -7.97
C ILE A 15 -27.21 10.41 -6.86
N SER A 16 -27.61 10.30 -5.59
CA SER A 16 -26.76 10.69 -4.45
C SER A 16 -25.93 9.53 -3.85
N ALA A 17 -26.12 8.30 -4.35
CA ALA A 17 -25.50 7.10 -3.78
C ALA A 17 -24.11 6.77 -4.36
N CYS A 18 -23.62 7.54 -5.33
CA CYS A 18 -22.28 7.33 -5.88
C CYS A 18 -21.25 8.05 -5.00
N GLN A 19 -20.92 7.45 -3.87
CA GLN A 19 -19.66 7.78 -3.21
C GLN A 19 -18.55 7.04 -3.97
N PRO A 20 -17.52 7.74 -4.48
CA PRO A 20 -16.36 7.05 -5.02
C PRO A 20 -15.82 6.13 -3.93
N PRO A 21 -15.33 4.91 -4.28
CA PRO A 21 -14.70 4.06 -3.30
C PRO A 21 -13.62 4.90 -2.61
N LEU A 22 -13.67 4.94 -1.28
CA LEU A 22 -12.59 5.49 -0.48
C LEU A 22 -11.36 4.69 -0.87
N GLU A 23 -10.54 5.27 -1.73
CA GLU A 23 -9.16 4.84 -1.87
C GLU A 23 -8.61 4.98 -0.47
N ASN A 24 -8.40 3.85 0.21
CA ASN A 24 -7.63 3.81 1.44
C ASN A 24 -6.21 4.20 1.04
N SER A 25 -6.02 5.49 0.78
CA SER A 25 -4.75 6.18 0.87
C SER A 25 -4.41 6.13 2.34
N ALA A 26 -3.99 4.94 2.80
CA ALA A 26 -3.04 4.82 3.89
C ALA A 26 -2.10 5.99 3.67
N VAL A 27 -2.08 6.92 4.62
CA VAL A 27 -1.32 8.16 4.53
C VAL A 27 0.09 7.71 4.28
N ASN A 28 0.51 7.68 3.01
CA ASN A 28 1.80 7.11 2.69
C ASN A 28 2.77 8.23 3.00
N PRO A 29 3.49 8.18 4.13
CA PRO A 29 4.36 9.29 4.51
C PRO A 29 5.46 9.47 3.45
N VAL A 30 5.70 8.45 2.62
CA VAL A 30 6.66 8.44 1.54
C VAL A 30 6.00 8.88 0.24
N ASN A 31 6.43 10.04 -0.25
CA ASN A 31 6.17 10.44 -1.63
C ASN A 31 7.09 9.63 -2.57
N TRP A 32 6.54 8.60 -3.19
CA TRP A 32 7.28 7.71 -4.09
C TRP A 32 7.76 8.40 -5.36
N GLU A 33 7.02 9.38 -5.88
CA GLU A 33 7.36 10.13 -7.10
C GLU A 33 8.71 10.84 -6.96
N LYS A 34 9.01 11.41 -5.80
CA LYS A 34 10.31 12.05 -5.53
C LYS A 34 11.49 11.09 -5.54
N ARG A 35 11.24 9.79 -5.38
CA ARG A 35 12.26 8.73 -5.37
C ARG A 35 12.33 7.99 -6.68
N ALA A 36 11.41 8.28 -7.58
CA ALA A 36 11.23 7.52 -8.80
C ALA A 36 12.35 7.84 -9.79
N ILE A 37 12.88 6.79 -10.41
CA ILE A 37 13.95 6.90 -11.40
C ILE A 37 13.61 6.08 -12.63
N GLN A 38 14.26 6.41 -13.75
CA GLN A 38 14.27 5.57 -14.94
C GLN A 38 15.58 4.80 -14.94
N LEU A 39 15.49 3.47 -14.83
CA LEU A 39 16.64 2.59 -14.97
C LEU A 39 16.90 2.35 -16.46
N ASN A 40 18.15 2.50 -16.89
CA ASN A 40 18.54 2.14 -18.25
C ASN A 40 18.86 0.65 -18.30
N HIS A 41 18.38 -0.04 -19.33
CA HIS A 41 18.50 -1.49 -19.51
C HIS A 41 19.95 -1.98 -19.71
N SER A 42 20.91 -1.07 -19.82
CA SER A 42 22.34 -1.34 -20.04
C SER A 42 23.16 -1.45 -18.75
N ASP A 43 22.57 -1.15 -17.58
CA ASP A 43 23.27 -1.28 -16.31
C ASP A 43 23.39 -2.75 -15.89
N SER A 44 24.60 -3.17 -15.49
CA SER A 44 24.92 -4.53 -15.03
C SER A 44 24.42 -4.79 -13.60
N LEU A 45 23.15 -4.50 -13.34
CA LEU A 45 22.54 -4.67 -12.02
C LEU A 45 22.21 -6.15 -11.77
N LEU A 46 22.62 -6.65 -10.60
CA LEU A 46 22.14 -7.94 -10.10
C LEU A 46 20.70 -7.77 -9.61
N GLN A 47 19.82 -8.65 -10.06
CA GLN A 47 18.41 -8.65 -9.70
C GLN A 47 18.09 -9.76 -8.70
N GLY A 48 17.15 -9.49 -7.81
CA GLY A 48 16.66 -10.46 -6.84
C GLY A 48 15.32 -10.04 -6.26
N SER A 49 14.76 -10.92 -5.44
CA SER A 49 13.54 -10.66 -4.68
C SER A 49 13.75 -11.02 -3.22
N SER A 50 12.97 -10.41 -2.34
CA SER A 50 12.96 -10.72 -0.91
C SER A 50 11.53 -10.74 -0.43
N TYR A 51 11.26 -11.57 0.56
CA TYR A 51 9.93 -11.74 1.15
C TYR A 51 10.01 -11.48 2.65
N LEU A 52 9.07 -10.68 3.16
CA LEU A 52 8.95 -10.36 4.57
C LEU A 52 7.51 -10.63 5.02
N SER A 53 7.34 -11.56 5.95
CA SER A 53 6.05 -11.75 6.63
C SER A 53 5.79 -10.57 7.56
N VAL A 54 4.60 -9.98 7.47
CA VAL A 54 4.16 -8.88 8.33
C VAL A 54 2.74 -9.19 8.79
N TYR A 55 2.47 -8.94 10.06
CA TYR A 55 1.17 -9.19 10.66
C TYR A 55 0.62 -7.89 11.23
N SER A 56 -0.48 -7.40 10.66
CA SER A 56 -1.28 -6.30 11.22
C SER A 56 -2.26 -6.79 12.30
N GLN A 57 -2.14 -8.05 12.74
CA GLN A 57 -2.96 -8.63 13.80
C GLN A 57 -2.15 -9.63 14.62
N ILE A 58 -2.37 -9.64 15.94
CA ILE A 58 -1.78 -10.64 16.85
C ILE A 58 -2.87 -11.36 17.63
N TYR A 59 -2.68 -12.66 17.89
CA TYR A 59 -3.58 -13.43 18.75
C TYR A 59 -3.48 -12.99 20.20
N SER A 60 -4.61 -13.04 20.92
CA SER A 60 -4.71 -12.66 22.32
C SER A 60 -5.46 -13.73 23.11
N ILE A 61 -4.75 -14.39 24.02
CA ILE A 61 -5.25 -15.45 24.91
C ILE A 61 -5.63 -16.73 24.15
N THR A 62 -6.42 -16.66 23.08
CA THR A 62 -6.84 -17.79 22.24
C THR A 62 -6.80 -17.43 20.75
N GLU A 63 -6.89 -18.43 19.88
CA GLU A 63 -7.00 -18.26 18.42
C GLU A 63 -8.27 -17.52 17.96
N HIS A 64 -9.28 -17.41 18.83
CA HIS A 64 -10.55 -16.76 18.52
C HIS A 64 -10.56 -15.26 18.80
N ARG A 65 -9.46 -14.71 19.34
CA ARG A 65 -9.36 -13.30 19.67
C ARG A 65 -8.05 -12.74 19.15
N THR A 66 -8.14 -11.67 18.36
CA THR A 66 -7.00 -10.92 17.85
C THR A 66 -7.06 -9.46 18.28
N HIS A 67 -5.91 -8.79 18.27
CA HIS A 67 -5.80 -7.33 18.31
C HIS A 67 -5.20 -6.85 17.00
N ASP A 68 -5.80 -5.81 16.43
CA ASP A 68 -5.26 -5.13 15.24
C ASP A 68 -4.03 -4.30 15.66
N LEU A 69 -3.05 -4.17 14.78
CA LEU A 69 -1.79 -3.44 14.99
C LEU A 69 -1.43 -2.63 13.75
N THR A 70 -0.87 -1.44 13.96
CA THR A 70 -0.10 -0.75 12.92
C THR A 70 1.24 -1.45 12.73
N ALA A 71 1.57 -1.82 11.50
CA ALA A 71 2.85 -2.44 11.15
C ALA A 71 3.75 -1.44 10.43
N THR A 72 5.07 -1.49 10.71
CA THR A 72 6.08 -0.69 10.02
C THR A 72 7.05 -1.61 9.30
N ILE A 73 7.17 -1.42 7.99
CA ILE A 73 8.08 -2.17 7.13
C ILE A 73 9.23 -1.24 6.75
N SER A 74 10.40 -1.51 7.30
CA SER A 74 11.60 -0.73 7.03
C SER A 74 12.43 -1.38 5.92
N MET A 75 12.50 -0.74 4.76
CA MET A 75 13.42 -1.10 3.67
C MET A 75 14.73 -0.34 3.87
N ARG A 76 15.82 -1.08 4.10
CA ARG A 76 17.14 -0.52 4.44
C ARG A 76 18.17 -0.86 3.39
N ASN A 77 18.85 0.16 2.86
CA ASN A 77 20.09 -0.04 2.13
C ASN A 77 21.24 -0.28 3.12
N ALA A 78 21.79 -1.50 3.15
CA ALA A 78 22.93 -1.84 4.01
C ALA A 78 24.29 -1.53 3.36
N ASN A 79 24.31 -1.15 2.07
CA ASN A 79 25.52 -0.75 1.37
C ASN A 79 25.95 0.65 1.85
N ARG A 80 27.26 0.81 2.11
CA ARG A 80 27.85 2.05 2.61
C ARG A 80 28.32 2.98 1.49
N GLN A 81 28.50 2.45 0.29
CA GLN A 81 29.11 3.15 -0.84
C GLN A 81 28.10 3.46 -1.93
N ASP A 82 27.17 2.54 -2.21
CA ASP A 82 26.30 2.65 -3.38
C ASP A 82 24.80 2.60 -3.04
N SER A 83 24.00 3.15 -3.95
CA SER A 83 22.54 3.10 -3.87
C SER A 83 22.04 1.72 -4.30
N ILE A 84 20.86 1.36 -3.81
CA ILE A 84 20.12 0.20 -4.31
C ILE A 84 18.84 0.68 -4.97
N PHE A 85 18.31 -0.14 -5.88
CA PHE A 85 17.09 0.14 -6.60
C PHE A 85 16.04 -0.91 -6.27
N ILE A 86 14.84 -0.48 -5.94
CA ILE A 86 13.70 -1.35 -5.69
C ILE A 86 12.71 -1.12 -6.82
N SER A 87 12.45 -2.17 -7.61
CA SER A 87 11.58 -2.08 -8.79
C SER A 87 10.10 -1.95 -8.43
N LYS A 88 9.65 -2.75 -7.44
CA LYS A 88 8.28 -2.75 -6.96
C LYS A 88 8.19 -3.27 -5.53
N ALA A 89 7.11 -2.91 -4.84
CA ALA A 89 6.75 -3.46 -3.53
C ALA A 89 5.27 -3.88 -3.53
N GLU A 90 5.02 -5.15 -3.30
CA GLU A 90 3.70 -5.80 -3.37
C GLU A 90 3.37 -6.44 -2.02
N TYR A 91 2.13 -6.24 -1.57
CA TYR A 91 1.59 -6.77 -0.33
C TYR A 91 0.50 -7.79 -0.62
N TYR A 92 0.63 -8.98 -0.05
CA TYR A 92 -0.23 -10.13 -0.28
C TYR A 92 -0.90 -10.59 1.02
N ASN A 93 -2.12 -11.11 0.91
CA ASN A 93 -2.80 -11.76 2.03
C ASN A 93 -2.26 -13.18 2.27
N THR A 94 -2.73 -13.84 3.33
CA THR A 94 -2.33 -15.21 3.68
C THR A 94 -2.72 -16.26 2.63
N SER A 95 -3.69 -15.97 1.77
CA SER A 95 -4.12 -16.84 0.67
C SER A 95 -3.26 -16.66 -0.59
N GLY A 96 -2.37 -15.65 -0.61
CA GLY A 96 -1.53 -15.31 -1.76
C GLY A 96 -2.17 -14.31 -2.72
N ASP A 97 -3.29 -13.68 -2.36
CA ASP A 97 -3.91 -12.64 -3.20
C ASP A 97 -3.22 -11.30 -2.98
N LEU A 98 -2.99 -10.57 -4.08
CA LEU A 98 -2.41 -9.22 -4.04
C LEU A 98 -3.42 -8.24 -3.42
N ILE A 99 -3.08 -7.66 -2.28
CA ILE A 99 -3.87 -6.62 -1.61
C ILE A 99 -3.52 -5.25 -2.18
N ARG A 100 -2.21 -4.94 -2.27
CA ARG A 100 -1.74 -3.58 -2.59
C ARG A 100 -0.39 -3.62 -3.29
N THR A 101 -0.21 -2.72 -4.25
CA THR A 101 1.12 -2.36 -4.79
C THR A 101 1.47 -0.96 -4.31
N TYR A 102 2.58 -0.79 -3.59
CA TYR A 102 2.98 0.53 -3.05
C TYR A 102 3.62 1.43 -4.12
N PHE A 103 4.40 0.83 -5.01
CA PHE A 103 4.98 1.50 -6.16
C PHE A 103 5.34 0.47 -7.24
N GLN A 104 5.24 0.88 -8.50
CA GLN A 104 5.65 0.09 -9.68
C GLN A 104 6.78 0.74 -10.47
N GLN A 105 7.04 2.03 -10.23
CA GLN A 105 8.19 2.71 -10.81
C GLN A 105 9.41 2.45 -9.91
N PRO A 106 10.57 2.10 -10.48
CA PRO A 106 11.78 1.90 -9.69
C PRO A 106 12.11 3.11 -8.84
N ILE A 107 12.40 2.86 -7.57
CA ILE A 107 12.89 3.87 -6.63
C ILE A 107 14.34 3.58 -6.26
N PHE A 108 15.07 4.62 -5.85
CA PHE A 108 16.40 4.45 -5.28
C PHE A 108 16.38 4.64 -3.74
N LEU A 109 17.25 3.91 -3.07
CA LEU A 109 17.63 4.14 -1.68
C LEU A 109 19.12 4.47 -1.64
N LYS A 110 19.47 5.62 -1.09
CA LYS A 110 20.86 6.08 -0.93
C LYS A 110 21.65 5.12 -0.03
N PRO A 111 23.00 5.16 -0.05
CA PRO A 111 23.82 4.40 0.89
C PRO A 111 23.34 4.64 2.33
N MET A 112 23.17 3.56 3.08
CA MET A 112 22.69 3.55 4.48
C MET A 112 21.27 4.13 4.71
N GLU A 113 20.51 4.48 3.66
CA GLU A 113 19.15 5.03 3.81
C GLU A 113 18.16 3.96 4.27
N THR A 114 17.13 4.40 5.02
CA THR A 114 15.95 3.61 5.35
C THR A 114 14.70 4.33 4.87
N VAL A 115 13.81 3.59 4.23
CA VAL A 115 12.50 4.05 3.78
C VAL A 115 11.46 3.11 4.37
N GLU A 116 10.36 3.67 4.85
CA GLU A 116 9.37 2.91 5.61
C GLU A 116 8.00 2.93 4.92
N ILE A 117 7.34 1.79 4.95
CA ILE A 117 5.92 1.66 4.65
C ILE A 117 5.21 1.45 5.99
N VAL A 118 4.18 2.25 6.24
CA VAL A 118 3.32 2.12 7.42
C VAL A 118 2.00 1.51 6.96
N ILE A 119 1.63 0.38 7.56
CA ILE A 119 0.33 -0.26 7.37
C ILE A 119 -0.51 0.07 8.59
N ASP A 120 -1.58 0.83 8.38
CA ASP A 120 -2.47 1.25 9.46
C ASP A 120 -3.21 0.06 10.08
N GLU A 121 -3.53 0.16 11.38
CA GLU A 121 -4.27 -0.86 12.15
C GLU A 121 -5.57 -1.33 11.45
N LYS A 122 -6.23 -0.43 10.71
CA LYS A 122 -7.51 -0.71 10.05
C LYS A 122 -7.37 -1.21 8.62
N ASP A 123 -6.16 -1.28 8.08
CA ASP A 123 -5.89 -1.71 6.71
C ASP A 123 -5.93 -3.25 6.67
N LYS A 124 -7.07 -3.81 6.25
CA LYS A 124 -7.33 -5.25 6.10
C LYS A 124 -7.51 -5.63 4.64
#